data_AF-M2TWE0-F1
#
_entry.id   AF-M2TWE0-F1
#
_cell.length_a   1.000
_cell.length_b   1.000
_cell.length_c   1.000
_cell.angle_alpha   90.00
_cell.angle_beta   90.00
_cell.angle_gamma   90.00
#
_symmetry.space_group_name_H-M   'P 1'
#
loop_
_entity.id
_entity.type
_entity.pdbx_description
1 polymer ?
#
loop_
_entity_poly.entity_id
_entity_poly.type
_entity_poly.pdbx_seq_one_letter_code
_entity_poly.pdbx_strand_id
1 'polypeptide(L)' 'VEGRTTGRVEDRAYCLQGILDVKLAPIYSKGEAGAFNYLKREMHKLEQYI' A
#
# COMPACT_ATOMS: atom_id res chain seq x y z
N VAL A 1 5.03 24.77 11.32
CA VAL A 1 3.95 23.82 10.98
C VAL A 1 4.55 22.42 11.07
N GLU A 2 4.52 21.83 12.27
CA GLU A 2 4.96 20.45 12.46
C GLU A 2 3.83 19.54 11.98
N GLY A 3 3.83 19.23 10.68
CA GLY A 3 2.97 18.20 10.13
C GLY A 3 3.24 16.91 10.90
N ARG A 4 2.21 16.27 11.44
CA ARG A 4 2.36 14.96 12.10
C ARG A 4 3.02 14.02 11.10
N THR A 5 4.30 13.73 11.31
CA THR A 5 5.02 12.69 10.56
C THR A 5 4.65 11.33 11.15
N THR A 6 3.36 11.00 11.17
CA THR A 6 2.95 9.59 11.25
C THR A 6 3.07 9.06 9.84
N GLY A 7 4.30 8.76 9.43
CA GLY A 7 4.61 8.31 8.09
C GLY A 7 5.48 7.07 8.21
N ARG A 8 4.88 5.95 8.61
CA ARG A 8 5.58 4.68 8.40
C ARG A 8 5.82 4.58 6.90
N VAL A 9 7.00 4.11 6.53
CA VAL A 9 7.42 4.11 5.12
C VAL A 9 6.45 3.31 4.23
N GLU A 10 5.72 2.37 4.84
CA GLU A 10 4.64 1.59 4.23
C GLU A 10 3.35 2.39 3.97
N ASP A 11 3.07 3.48 4.69
CA ASP A 11 1.86 4.30 4.50
C ASP A 11 1.79 4.91 3.09
N ARG A 12 2.93 5.07 2.42
CA ARG A 12 3.01 5.49 1.01
C ARG A 12 2.38 4.48 0.05
N ALA A 13 2.38 3.20 0.40
CA ALA A 13 1.69 2.17 -0.40
C ALA A 13 0.21 2.10 0.01
N TYR A 14 -0.11 2.23 1.29
CA TYR A 14 -1.49 2.12 1.77
C TYR A 14 -2.35 3.33 1.40
N CYS A 15 -1.78 4.53 1.24
CA CYS A 15 -2.56 5.68 0.76
C CYS A 15 -3.04 5.51 -0.70
N LEU A 16 -2.34 4.69 -1.50
CA LEU A 16 -2.75 4.38 -2.89
C LEU A 16 -3.91 3.38 -2.94
N GLN A 17 -4.19 2.69 -1.84
CA GLN A 17 -5.24 1.69 -1.75
C GLN A 17 -6.61 2.24 -2.20
N GLY A 18 -6.98 3.42 -1.71
CA GLY A 18 -8.27 4.05 -2.04
C GLY A 18 -8.33 4.63 -3.46
N ILE A 19 -7.18 4.90 -4.09
CA ILE A 19 -7.11 5.40 -5.47
C ILE A 19 -7.23 4.24 -6.45
N LEU A 20 -6.58 3.13 -6.14
CA LEU A 20 -6.52 1.94 -7.00
C LEU A 20 -7.67 0.96 -6.75
N ASP A 21 -8.61 1.31 -5.87
CA ASP A 21 -9.74 0.49 -5.42
C ASP A 21 -9.34 -0.94 -5.02
N VAL A 22 -8.14 -1.07 -4.44
CA VAL A 22 -7.63 -2.35 -3.95
C VAL A 22 -7.88 -2.46 -2.45
N LYS A 23 -7.93 -3.67 -1.89
CA LYS A 23 -8.02 -3.85 -0.43
C LYS A 23 -6.73 -4.45 0.11
N LEU A 24 -5.94 -3.63 0.80
CA LEU A 24 -4.69 -4.04 1.43
C LEU A 24 -4.87 -4.13 2.94
N ALA A 25 -4.46 -5.25 3.54
CA ALA A 25 -4.25 -5.30 4.98
C ALA A 25 -2.94 -4.57 5.33
N PRO A 26 -2.94 -3.60 6.27
CA PRO A 26 -1.72 -2.93 6.67
C PRO A 26 -0.78 -3.88 7.42
N ILE A 27 0.43 -4.05 6.90
CA ILE A 27 1.50 -4.91 7.42
C ILE A 27 2.77 -4.06 7.55
N TYR A 28 3.00 -3.55 8.75
CA TYR A 28 4.12 -2.63 9.07
C TYR A 28 5.39 -3.34 9.52
N SER A 29 5.75 -4.43 8.84
CA SER A 29 6.93 -5.24 9.15
C SER A 29 7.85 -5.47 7.96
N LYS A 30 7.47 -4.98 6.77
CA LYS A 30 8.18 -5.28 5.52
C LYS A 30 8.87 -4.07 4.90
N GLY A 31 8.73 -2.87 5.49
CA GLY A 31 9.25 -1.64 4.92
C GLY A 31 8.53 -1.25 3.62
N GLU A 32 8.93 -0.11 3.06
CA GLU A 32 8.32 0.50 1.87
C GLU A 32 8.24 -0.48 0.71
N ALA A 33 9.37 -1.08 0.33
CA ALA A 33 9.45 -2.02 -0.79
C ALA A 33 8.51 -3.22 -0.61
N GLY A 34 8.37 -3.73 0.62
CA GLY A 34 7.47 -4.83 0.92
C GLY A 34 5.99 -4.43 0.81
N ALA A 35 5.64 -3.24 1.26
CA ALA A 35 4.28 -2.70 1.14
C ALA A 35 3.90 -2.45 -0.33
N PHE A 36 4.81 -1.87 -1.13
CA PHE A 36 4.61 -1.69 -2.58
C PHE A 36 4.54 -3.01 -3.34
N ASN A 37 5.33 -4.02 -2.97
CA ASN A 37 5.23 -5.34 -3.58
C ASN A 37 3.89 -6.02 -3.27
N TYR A 38 3.38 -5.86 -2.04
CA TYR A 38 2.05 -6.34 -1.68
C TYR A 38 0.95 -5.64 -2.47
N LEU A 39 1.03 -4.31 -2.63
CA LEU A 39 0.14 -3.52 -3.48
C LEU A 39 0.13 -4.06 -4.93
N LYS A 40 1.31 -4.21 -5.54
CA LYS A 40 1.44 -4.75 -6.91
C LYS A 40 0.83 -6.13 -7.06
N ARG A 41 1.00 -7.01 -6.05
CA ARG A 41 0.43 -8.36 -6.10
C ARG A 41 -1.09 -8.36 -6.10
N GLU A 42 -1.71 -7.52 -5.27
CA GLU A 42 -3.17 -7.43 -5.23
C GLU A 42 -3.73 -6.76 -6.50
N MET A 43 -3.03 -5.77 -7.08
CA MET A 43 -3.38 -5.23 -8.39
C MET A 43 -3.32 -6.30 -9.50
N HIS A 44 -2.22 -7.06 -9.57
CA HIS A 44 -2.07 -8.12 -10.56
C HIS A 44 -3.17 -9.18 -10.42
N LYS A 45 -3.63 -9.49 -9.21
CA LYS A 45 -4.80 -10.39 -9.05
C LYS A 45 -6.04 -9.80 -9.70
N LEU A 46 -6.34 -8.53 -9.47
CA LEU A 46 -7.52 -7.87 -10.08
C LEU A 46 -7.44 -7.90 -11.60
N GLU A 47 -6.27 -7.64 -12.19
CA GLU A 47 -6.06 -7.73 -13.64
C GLU A 47 -6.33 -9.13 -14.22
N GLN A 48 -6.13 -10.20 -13.44
CA GLN A 48 -6.38 -11.58 -13.89
C GLN A 48 -7.86 -11.99 -13.82
N TYR A 49 -8.71 -11.19 -13.17
CA TYR A 49 -10.15 -11.44 -13.07
C TYR A 49 -10.98 -10.65 -14.10
N ILE A 50 -10.32 -9.84 -14.95
CA ILE A 50 -10.91 -9.09 -16.06
C ILE A 50 -10.62 -9.84 -17.36
#